data_AF-A0A101RRP7-F1
#
_entry.id   AF-A0A101RRP7-F1
#
_cell.length_a   1.000
_cell.length_b   1.000
_cell.length_c   1.000
_cell.angle_alpha   90.00
_cell.angle_beta   90.00
_cell.angle_gamma   90.00
#
_symmetry.space_group_name_H-M   'P 1'
#
loop_
_entity.id
_entity.type
_entity.pdbx_description
1 polymer ?
#
loop_
_entity_poly.entity_id
_entity_poly.type
_entity_poly.pdbx_seq_one_letter_code
_entity_poly.pdbx_strand_id
1 'polypeptide(L)'
;MSVLTETAAGTAVHEKDPRPSWAAVVALARFEARDLLRYLPVAATLLLYVGWTAWTLFHSKDGMDAYPALQDVDRDTQTGPLLLGIALFVCVNRCTLRSRRRGTDRQFDVLVMEPWRRTVAHVLSLVPFAAVTALVVLGEFTRQALRPGAVGHGSPAELAVGPLYVLLCGALGVLLARLVPTVFAAPVAVIGLVVLSVFVSAGTGGAEWSRWLSPVVDEVSGTTVLPSDLLGRPAAWHTLYLTGLILLVALGAVLASGGRGRYVQIGAAGALVLTLVGAVAQSRGVSPELAAARERASVTPQRDQSCVRRAGSTYCAFPEWTGRADDWARVVDRVRSLAGGTAARQPLLVRQRVEARYGLDGDSAIPALTTPGQVTVGTRWGGNRVPEFAVGVASVLVTGAESKGGELCDGRVVTVMWLVLGGSAQPLTDLADVRLDDSVTGSASVLAPTDGLSMSAAQTDVVRELLDRPRDEVTAAVRRNWTGLTAPGVTTARVAQLLGVKAPEGAKDCAGE
;
A
#
# COMPACT_ATOMS: atom_id res chain seq x y z
N MET A 1 -34.98 89.60 -30.79
CA MET A 1 -34.18 89.36 -29.58
C MET A 1 -34.68 88.08 -28.93
N SER A 2 -33.94 86.99 -29.05
CA SER A 2 -34.26 85.71 -28.42
C SER A 2 -32.96 85.16 -27.84
N VAL A 3 -32.93 85.00 -26.53
CA VAL A 3 -31.78 84.51 -25.75
C VAL A 3 -31.79 82.99 -25.83
N LEU A 4 -30.78 82.41 -26.45
CA LEU A 4 -30.49 80.97 -26.37
C LEU A 4 -29.55 80.74 -25.19
N THR A 5 -30.11 80.29 -24.07
CA THR A 5 -29.34 79.67 -22.98
C THR A 5 -28.95 78.25 -23.40
N GLU A 6 -27.67 78.08 -23.68
CA GLU A 6 -27.02 76.79 -23.91
C GLU A 6 -26.84 76.08 -22.55
N THR A 7 -27.72 75.14 -22.24
CA THR A 7 -27.55 74.19 -21.13
C THR A 7 -26.45 73.19 -21.50
N ALA A 8 -25.29 73.36 -20.90
CA ALA A 8 -24.21 72.37 -20.95
C ALA A 8 -24.68 71.03 -20.38
N ALA A 9 -24.57 69.97 -21.19
CA ALA A 9 -24.78 68.60 -20.72
C ALA A 9 -23.68 68.25 -19.71
N GLY A 10 -24.08 68.04 -18.46
CA GLY A 10 -23.20 67.55 -17.41
C GLY A 10 -22.55 66.24 -17.84
N THR A 11 -21.23 66.24 -17.96
CA THR A 11 -20.41 65.05 -18.09
C THR A 11 -20.57 64.24 -16.81
N ALA A 12 -21.41 63.21 -16.86
CA ALA A 12 -21.44 62.16 -15.86
C ALA A 12 -20.06 61.46 -15.88
N VAL A 13 -19.18 61.89 -14.99
CA VAL A 13 -17.97 61.15 -14.63
C VAL A 13 -18.45 59.85 -14.01
N HIS A 14 -18.46 58.77 -14.79
CA HIS A 14 -18.51 57.43 -14.23
C HIS A 14 -17.22 57.24 -13.41
N GLU A 15 -17.33 57.44 -12.10
CA GLU A 15 -16.42 56.85 -11.12
C GLU A 15 -16.35 55.34 -11.40
N LYS A 16 -15.27 54.93 -12.08
CA LYS A 16 -14.90 53.53 -12.21
C LYS A 16 -14.37 53.07 -10.86
N ASP A 17 -15.29 52.69 -9.97
CA ASP A 17 -14.93 51.84 -8.85
C ASP A 17 -14.33 50.55 -9.41
N PRO A 18 -13.04 50.23 -9.17
CA PRO A 18 -12.42 49.01 -9.65
C PRO A 18 -12.95 47.85 -8.82
N ARG A 19 -14.14 47.33 -9.15
CA ARG A 19 -14.58 46.03 -8.61
C ARG A 19 -13.46 45.01 -8.87
N PRO A 20 -12.98 44.29 -7.84
CA PRO A 20 -11.70 43.59 -7.95
C PRO A 20 -11.78 42.51 -9.02
N SER A 21 -10.96 42.63 -10.06
CA SER A 21 -10.81 41.69 -11.18
C SER A 21 -10.66 40.22 -10.75
N TRP A 22 -10.25 39.96 -9.51
CA TRP A 22 -10.18 38.63 -8.90
C TRP A 22 -11.54 38.00 -8.56
N ALA A 23 -12.56 38.79 -8.24
CA ALA A 23 -13.90 38.26 -8.00
C ALA A 23 -14.46 37.58 -9.26
N ALA A 24 -14.18 38.15 -10.44
CA ALA A 24 -14.53 37.56 -11.73
C ALA A 24 -13.76 36.25 -12.01
N VAL A 25 -12.47 36.19 -11.66
CA VAL A 25 -11.66 34.96 -11.77
C VAL A 25 -12.23 33.85 -10.89
N VAL A 26 -12.55 34.15 -9.63
CA VAL A 26 -13.11 33.17 -8.69
C VAL A 26 -14.52 32.73 -9.12
N ALA A 27 -15.34 33.66 -9.61
CA ALA A 27 -16.66 33.34 -10.15
C ALA A 27 -16.56 32.39 -11.35
N LEU A 28 -15.63 32.66 -12.28
CA LEU A 28 -15.37 31.79 -13.43
C LEU A 28 -14.82 30.42 -12.98
N ALA A 29 -13.88 30.39 -12.04
CA ALA A 29 -13.34 29.14 -11.51
C ALA A 29 -14.43 28.25 -10.90
N ARG A 30 -15.36 28.84 -10.13
CA ARG A 30 -16.53 28.14 -9.58
C ARG A 30 -17.47 27.64 -10.66
N PHE A 31 -17.69 28.44 -11.70
CA PHE A 31 -18.51 28.04 -12.85
C PHE A 31 -17.89 26.85 -13.58
N GLU A 32 -16.61 26.92 -13.93
CA GLU A 32 -15.89 25.85 -14.62
C GLU A 32 -15.80 24.59 -13.78
N ALA A 33 -15.57 24.68 -12.47
CA ALA A 33 -15.57 23.53 -11.58
C ALA A 33 -16.94 22.81 -11.57
N ARG A 34 -18.04 23.57 -11.50
CA ARG A 34 -19.40 23.01 -11.58
C ARG A 34 -19.70 22.41 -12.94
N ASP A 35 -19.19 23.02 -14.01
CA ASP A 35 -19.43 22.53 -15.35
C ASP A 35 -18.62 21.26 -15.65
N LEU A 36 -17.41 21.14 -15.13
CA LEU A 36 -16.60 19.91 -15.18
C LEU A 36 -17.36 18.71 -14.59
N LEU A 37 -18.10 18.90 -13.50
CA LEU A 37 -18.95 17.86 -12.91
C LEU A 37 -20.10 17.39 -13.82
N ARG A 38 -20.47 18.17 -14.85
CA ARG A 38 -21.50 17.76 -15.82
C ARG A 38 -20.94 16.89 -16.94
N TYR A 39 -19.61 16.82 -17.10
CA TYR A 39 -19.01 15.92 -18.06
C TYR A 39 -19.09 14.49 -17.54
N LEU A 40 -19.74 13.62 -18.30
CA LEU A 40 -19.94 12.21 -17.94
C LEU A 40 -18.64 11.51 -17.51
N PRO A 41 -17.47 11.68 -18.18
CA PRO A 41 -16.23 11.04 -17.72
C PRO A 41 -15.79 11.48 -16.33
N VAL A 42 -15.90 12.78 -15.99
CA VAL A 42 -15.51 13.31 -14.67
C VAL A 42 -16.47 12.83 -13.60
N ALA A 43 -17.79 12.92 -13.85
CA ALA A 43 -18.79 12.46 -12.90
C ALA A 43 -18.67 10.95 -12.63
N ALA A 44 -18.55 10.14 -13.69
CA ALA A 44 -18.47 8.69 -13.59
C ALA A 44 -17.19 8.24 -12.86
N THR A 45 -16.03 8.81 -13.20
CA THR A 45 -14.76 8.45 -12.53
C THR A 45 -14.70 8.94 -11.09
N LEU A 46 -15.27 10.11 -10.77
CA LEU A 46 -15.38 10.58 -9.40
C LEU A 46 -16.31 9.69 -8.57
N LEU A 47 -17.48 9.34 -9.10
CA LEU A 47 -18.42 8.44 -8.43
C LEU A 47 -17.83 7.04 -8.27
N LEU A 48 -17.11 6.53 -9.27
CA LEU A 48 -16.41 5.26 -9.19
C LEU A 48 -15.34 5.31 -8.10
N TYR A 49 -14.51 6.35 -8.07
CA TYR A 49 -13.46 6.51 -7.06
C TYR A 49 -14.04 6.58 -5.64
N VAL A 50 -14.98 7.49 -5.39
CA VAL A 50 -15.62 7.65 -4.07
C VAL A 50 -16.42 6.40 -3.69
N GLY A 51 -17.17 5.82 -4.64
CA GLY A 51 -18.00 4.65 -4.41
C GLY A 51 -17.17 3.39 -4.13
N TRP A 52 -16.08 3.20 -4.87
CA TRP A 52 -15.13 2.11 -4.63
C TRP A 52 -14.45 2.26 -3.28
N THR A 53 -13.91 3.44 -2.95
CA THR A 53 -13.31 3.68 -1.63
C THR A 53 -14.34 3.51 -0.52
N ALA A 54 -15.56 4.04 -0.66
CA ALA A 54 -16.62 3.82 0.33
C ALA A 54 -16.94 2.32 0.48
N TRP A 55 -17.07 1.59 -0.63
CA TRP A 55 -17.31 0.15 -0.62
C TRP A 55 -16.21 -0.59 0.15
N THR A 56 -14.93 -0.32 -0.12
CA THR A 56 -13.80 -0.96 0.57
C THR A 56 -13.67 -0.56 2.04
N LEU A 57 -14.19 0.61 2.43
CA LEU A 57 -14.21 1.06 3.83
C LEU A 57 -15.32 0.42 4.66
N PHE A 58 -16.48 0.15 4.05
CA PHE A 58 -17.65 -0.41 4.73
C PHE A 58 -17.73 -1.93 4.67
N HIS A 59 -17.08 -2.57 3.69
CA HIS A 59 -16.98 -4.02 3.65
C HIS A 59 -15.74 -4.44 4.45
N SER A 60 -15.94 -5.30 5.45
CA SER A 60 -14.86 -5.82 6.28
C SER A 60 -13.85 -6.52 5.38
N LYS A 61 -12.61 -6.07 5.46
CA LYS A 61 -11.49 -6.81 4.91
C LYS A 61 -11.03 -7.78 5.99
N ASP A 62 -11.32 -9.07 5.80
CA ASP A 62 -10.92 -10.14 6.71
C ASP A 62 -9.48 -10.58 6.46
N GLY A 63 -8.99 -11.54 7.25
CA GLY A 63 -7.66 -12.09 7.06
C GLY A 63 -6.53 -11.10 7.34
N MET A 64 -5.61 -10.94 6.38
CA MET A 64 -4.43 -10.07 6.53
C MET A 64 -4.80 -8.58 6.52
N ASP A 65 -5.85 -8.20 5.80
CA ASP A 65 -6.26 -6.80 5.66
C ASP A 65 -6.88 -6.24 6.96
N ALA A 66 -7.24 -7.09 7.91
CA ALA A 66 -7.64 -6.68 9.26
C ALA A 66 -6.46 -6.11 10.08
N TYR A 67 -5.23 -6.28 9.59
CA TYR A 67 -3.99 -5.97 10.28
C TYR A 67 -3.12 -4.99 9.47
N PRO A 68 -3.62 -3.78 9.14
CA PRO A 68 -2.92 -2.86 8.24
C PRO A 68 -1.62 -2.29 8.84
N ALA A 69 -0.63 -2.09 7.99
CA ALA A 69 0.54 -1.26 8.25
C ALA A 69 0.32 0.13 7.63
N LEU A 70 0.36 1.18 8.44
CA LEU A 70 -0.10 2.51 8.01
C LEU A 70 0.77 3.15 6.92
N GLN A 71 2.05 2.81 6.89
CA GLN A 71 3.01 3.20 5.87
C GLN A 71 2.86 2.43 4.54
N ASP A 72 2.03 1.40 4.48
CA ASP A 72 1.61 0.78 3.22
C ASP A 72 0.25 1.35 2.79
N VAL A 73 -0.65 1.60 3.76
CA VAL A 73 -1.95 2.23 3.51
C VAL A 73 -1.80 3.61 2.85
N ASP A 74 -0.89 4.47 3.32
CA ASP A 74 -0.68 5.79 2.73
C ASP A 74 -0.18 5.71 1.27
N ARG A 75 0.69 4.75 0.95
CA ARG A 75 1.19 4.44 -0.40
C ARG A 75 0.08 3.93 -1.31
N ASP A 76 -0.76 3.03 -0.81
CA ASP A 76 -1.88 2.46 -1.57
C ASP A 76 -2.89 3.55 -2.00
N THR A 77 -2.98 4.66 -1.26
CA THR A 77 -3.90 5.76 -1.62
C THR A 77 -3.54 6.51 -2.91
N GLN A 78 -2.32 6.33 -3.45
CA GLN A 78 -1.82 7.09 -4.60
C GLN A 78 -2.46 6.68 -5.94
N THR A 79 -2.85 5.41 -6.08
CA THR A 79 -3.36 4.86 -7.34
C THR A 79 -4.87 5.06 -7.52
N GLY A 80 -5.62 5.19 -6.42
CA GLY A 80 -7.08 5.38 -6.44
C GLY A 80 -7.58 6.49 -7.39
N PRO A 81 -7.03 7.71 -7.38
CA PRO A 81 -7.52 8.82 -8.21
C PRO A 81 -6.99 8.81 -9.66
N LEU A 82 -6.29 7.79 -10.12
CA LEU A 82 -5.68 7.75 -11.47
C LEU A 82 -6.69 8.04 -12.59
N LEU A 83 -7.81 7.31 -12.61
CA LEU A 83 -8.85 7.48 -13.63
C LEU A 83 -9.50 8.87 -13.57
N LEU A 84 -9.68 9.42 -12.36
CA LEU A 84 -10.20 10.77 -12.17
C LEU A 84 -9.22 11.81 -12.73
N GLY A 85 -7.92 11.66 -12.47
CA GLY A 85 -6.88 12.55 -13.03
C GLY A 85 -6.90 12.54 -14.56
N ILE A 86 -6.96 11.37 -15.19
CA ILE A 86 -7.05 11.24 -16.66
C ILE A 86 -8.32 11.91 -17.20
N ALA A 87 -9.48 11.68 -16.57
CA ALA A 87 -10.73 12.30 -16.98
C ALA A 87 -10.67 13.84 -16.89
N LEU A 88 -10.07 14.37 -15.82
CA LEU A 88 -9.86 15.80 -15.62
C LEU A 88 -8.91 16.38 -16.67
N PHE A 89 -7.78 15.72 -16.96
CA PHE A 89 -6.85 16.14 -18.01
C PHE A 89 -7.58 16.38 -19.34
N VAL A 90 -8.39 15.42 -19.78
CA VAL A 90 -9.14 15.50 -21.04
C VAL A 90 -10.26 16.56 -20.99
N CYS A 91 -11.05 16.57 -19.93
CA CYS A 91 -12.23 17.45 -19.84
C CYS A 91 -11.84 18.92 -19.61
N VAL A 92 -10.80 19.19 -18.82
CA VAL A 92 -10.27 20.54 -18.59
C VAL A 92 -9.64 21.10 -19.86
N ASN A 93 -8.91 20.29 -20.62
CA ASN A 93 -8.40 20.68 -21.93
C ASN A 93 -9.56 21.11 -22.85
N ARG A 94 -10.61 20.28 -22.93
CA ARG A 94 -11.81 20.58 -23.73
C ARG A 94 -12.55 21.84 -23.26
N CYS A 95 -12.64 22.08 -21.95
CA CYS A 95 -13.25 23.29 -21.38
C CYS A 95 -12.43 24.54 -21.70
N THR A 96 -11.10 24.46 -21.59
CA THR A 96 -10.18 25.56 -21.90
C THR A 96 -10.24 25.97 -23.37
N LEU A 97 -10.52 25.01 -24.27
CA LEU A 97 -10.72 25.24 -25.71
C LEU A 97 -12.15 25.64 -26.10
N ARG A 98 -13.09 25.72 -25.14
CA ARG A 98 -14.53 25.90 -25.42
C ARG A 98 -14.82 27.15 -26.25
N SER A 99 -14.22 28.28 -25.88
CA SER A 99 -14.49 29.56 -26.52
C SER A 99 -14.04 29.54 -27.98
N ARG A 100 -12.88 28.96 -28.26
CA ARG A 100 -12.33 28.74 -29.61
C ARG A 100 -13.18 27.78 -30.42
N ARG A 101 -13.54 26.63 -29.84
CA ARG A 101 -14.37 25.60 -30.51
C ARG A 101 -15.75 26.12 -30.93
N ARG A 102 -16.29 27.07 -30.18
CA ARG A 102 -17.60 27.70 -30.47
C ARG A 102 -17.47 29.00 -31.28
N GLY A 103 -16.27 29.40 -31.69
CA GLY A 103 -16.04 30.65 -32.43
C GLY A 103 -16.33 31.92 -31.61
N THR A 104 -16.45 31.80 -30.28
CA THR A 104 -16.83 32.90 -29.38
C THR A 104 -15.64 33.72 -28.88
N ASP A 105 -14.40 33.37 -29.23
CA ASP A 105 -13.20 34.08 -28.76
C ASP A 105 -13.27 35.60 -28.99
N ARG A 106 -13.70 36.04 -30.18
CA ARG A 106 -13.85 37.46 -30.52
C ARG A 106 -14.87 38.21 -29.64
N GLN A 107 -15.87 37.51 -29.12
CA GLN A 107 -16.86 38.10 -28.19
C GLN A 107 -16.26 38.25 -26.78
N PHE A 108 -15.38 37.32 -26.37
CA PHE A 108 -14.66 37.41 -25.09
C PHE A 108 -13.54 38.45 -25.10
N ASP A 109 -12.99 38.80 -26.26
CA ASP A 109 -11.95 39.84 -26.40
C ASP A 109 -12.49 41.25 -26.09
N VAL A 110 -13.81 41.44 -26.15
CA VAL A 110 -14.49 42.70 -25.78
C VAL A 110 -14.82 42.75 -24.28
N LEU A 111 -14.74 41.63 -23.56
CA LEU A 111 -15.00 41.57 -22.12
C LEU A 111 -13.80 42.05 -21.30
N VAL A 112 -14.06 42.55 -20.09
CA VAL A 112 -13.07 43.15 -19.17
C VAL A 112 -11.98 42.17 -18.68
N MET A 113 -12.10 40.86 -18.99
CA MET A 113 -11.25 39.83 -18.40
C MET A 113 -10.16 39.35 -19.37
N GLU A 114 -8.93 39.73 -19.05
CA GLU A 114 -7.72 39.39 -19.81
C GLU A 114 -7.57 37.85 -20.02
N PRO A 115 -7.02 37.39 -21.16
CA PRO A 115 -6.88 35.97 -21.47
C PRO A 115 -6.15 35.14 -20.41
N TRP A 116 -5.09 35.68 -19.79
CA TRP A 116 -4.34 34.99 -18.75
C TRP A 116 -5.16 34.80 -17.46
N ARG A 117 -6.06 35.74 -17.13
CA ARG A 117 -6.97 35.62 -15.98
C ARG A 117 -8.00 34.50 -16.17
N ARG A 118 -8.45 34.28 -17.42
CA ARG A 118 -9.29 33.12 -17.79
C ARG A 118 -8.54 31.80 -17.59
N THR A 119 -7.26 31.77 -17.94
CA THR A 119 -6.41 30.59 -17.67
C THR A 119 -6.24 30.33 -16.18
N VAL A 120 -6.02 31.38 -15.37
CA VAL A 120 -5.97 31.24 -13.91
C VAL A 120 -7.27 30.67 -13.36
N ALA A 121 -8.43 31.10 -13.86
CA ALA A 121 -9.71 30.53 -13.45
C ALA A 121 -9.84 29.02 -13.77
N HIS A 122 -9.37 28.55 -14.93
CA HIS A 122 -9.36 27.12 -15.26
C HIS A 122 -8.38 26.30 -14.39
N VAL A 123 -7.25 26.90 -13.98
CA VAL A 123 -6.35 26.25 -13.01
C VAL A 123 -7.01 26.17 -11.63
N LEU A 124 -7.63 27.26 -11.17
CA LEU A 124 -8.31 27.30 -9.87
C LEU A 124 -9.55 26.39 -9.81
N SER A 125 -10.19 26.09 -10.96
CA SER A 125 -11.32 25.16 -10.99
C SER A 125 -10.96 23.71 -10.65
N LEU A 126 -9.66 23.38 -10.57
CA LEU A 126 -9.15 22.06 -10.20
C LEU A 126 -9.12 21.85 -8.67
N VAL A 127 -9.02 22.94 -7.90
CA VAL A 127 -8.85 22.90 -6.43
C VAL A 127 -9.97 22.10 -5.73
N PRO A 128 -11.26 22.24 -6.08
CA PRO A 128 -12.31 21.43 -5.47
C PRO A 128 -12.13 19.92 -5.68
N PHE A 129 -11.64 19.48 -6.84
CA PHE A 129 -11.41 18.07 -7.12
C PHE A 129 -10.26 17.53 -6.28
N ALA A 130 -9.16 18.27 -6.18
CA ALA A 130 -8.04 17.91 -5.31
C ALA A 130 -8.44 17.88 -3.83
N ALA A 131 -9.28 18.82 -3.39
CA ALA A 131 -9.81 18.84 -2.03
C ALA A 131 -10.70 17.62 -1.74
N VAL A 132 -11.58 17.23 -2.67
CA VAL A 132 -12.37 16.00 -2.55
C VAL A 132 -11.47 14.77 -2.50
N THR A 133 -10.46 14.67 -3.37
CA THR A 133 -9.47 13.58 -3.31
C THR A 133 -8.76 13.54 -1.97
N ALA A 134 -8.34 14.69 -1.43
CA ALA A 134 -7.70 14.75 -0.12
C ALA A 134 -8.63 14.28 1.00
N LEU A 135 -9.92 14.62 0.96
CA LEU A 135 -10.91 14.14 1.93
C LEU A 135 -11.12 12.63 1.84
N VAL A 136 -11.15 12.07 0.62
CA VAL A 136 -11.28 10.61 0.42
C VAL A 136 -10.05 9.89 0.98
N VAL A 137 -8.84 10.35 0.63
CA VAL A 137 -7.57 9.79 1.13
C VAL A 137 -7.49 9.88 2.65
N LEU A 138 -7.82 11.03 3.25
CA LEU A 138 -7.83 11.19 4.70
C LEU A 138 -8.87 10.30 5.38
N GLY A 139 -10.06 10.17 4.79
CA GLY A 139 -11.11 9.29 5.30
C GLY A 139 -10.69 7.82 5.27
N GLU A 140 -10.09 7.38 4.16
CA GLU A 140 -9.55 6.04 4.00
C GLU A 140 -8.44 5.74 5.01
N PHE A 141 -7.42 6.59 5.07
CA PHE A 141 -6.30 6.45 5.99
C PHE A 141 -6.76 6.45 7.46
N THR A 142 -7.62 7.39 7.84
CA THR A 142 -8.15 7.48 9.22
C THR A 142 -8.91 6.21 9.59
N ARG A 143 -9.73 5.67 8.69
CA ARG A 143 -10.48 4.44 8.95
C ARG A 143 -9.56 3.23 9.18
N GLN A 144 -8.45 3.15 8.45
CA GLN A 144 -7.44 2.11 8.64
C GLN A 144 -6.65 2.30 9.94
N ALA A 145 -6.26 3.55 10.25
CA ALA A 145 -5.57 3.91 11.50
C ALA A 145 -6.39 3.61 12.75
N LEU A 146 -7.72 3.67 12.67
CA LEU A 146 -8.62 3.34 13.77
C LEU A 146 -8.87 1.83 13.93
N ARG A 147 -8.28 0.96 13.09
CA ARG A 147 -8.42 -0.49 13.29
C ARG A 147 -7.63 -0.92 14.52
N PRO A 148 -8.17 -1.80 15.39
CA PRO A 148 -7.45 -2.29 16.57
C PRO A 148 -6.10 -2.94 16.23
N GLY A 149 -6.01 -3.49 15.03
CA GLY A 149 -4.81 -4.09 14.48
C GLY A 149 -3.98 -3.17 13.61
N ALA A 150 -4.09 -1.84 13.66
CA ALA A 150 -3.18 -0.97 12.91
C ALA A 150 -1.80 -0.87 13.56
N VAL A 151 -0.74 -0.86 12.76
CA VAL A 151 0.66 -0.67 13.20
C VAL A 151 1.39 0.32 12.31
N GLY A 152 2.51 0.86 12.80
CA GLY A 152 3.31 1.84 12.07
C GLY A 152 2.68 3.23 12.03
N HIS A 153 3.13 4.05 11.09
CA HIS A 153 2.63 5.41 10.90
C HIS A 153 2.61 5.81 9.43
N GLY A 154 1.65 6.65 9.05
CA GLY A 154 1.59 7.21 7.70
C GLY A 154 2.43 8.47 7.57
N SER A 155 2.86 8.73 6.33
CA SER A 155 3.54 9.93 5.89
C SER A 155 2.55 10.92 5.28
N PRO A 156 2.43 12.15 5.82
CA PRO A 156 1.61 13.20 5.20
C PRO A 156 2.04 13.52 3.77
N ALA A 157 3.32 13.33 3.46
CA ALA A 157 3.87 13.55 2.12
C ALA A 157 3.36 12.50 1.12
N GLU A 158 3.25 11.23 1.53
CA GLU A 158 2.68 10.16 0.70
C GLU A 158 1.18 10.38 0.48
N LEU A 159 0.44 10.75 1.54
CA LEU A 159 -0.99 11.06 1.45
C LEU A 159 -1.29 12.26 0.54
N ALA A 160 -0.32 13.17 0.36
CA ALA A 160 -0.48 14.33 -0.53
C ALA A 160 -0.35 13.98 -2.03
N VAL A 161 0.23 12.83 -2.38
CA VAL A 161 0.51 12.47 -3.78
C VAL A 161 -0.77 12.34 -4.61
N GLY A 162 -1.81 11.64 -4.12
CA GLY A 162 -3.08 11.48 -4.84
C GLY A 162 -3.75 12.82 -5.21
N PRO A 163 -3.94 13.76 -4.25
CA PRO A 163 -4.43 15.11 -4.54
C PRO A 163 -3.54 15.91 -5.50
N LEU A 164 -2.21 15.83 -5.35
CA LEU A 164 -1.26 16.52 -6.22
C LEU A 164 -1.29 15.96 -7.65
N TYR A 165 -1.45 14.64 -7.80
CA TYR A 165 -1.63 14.00 -9.10
C TYR A 165 -2.86 14.56 -9.84
N VAL A 166 -4.00 14.69 -9.15
CA VAL A 166 -5.23 15.28 -9.70
C VAL A 166 -5.00 16.72 -10.17
N LEU A 167 -4.31 17.54 -9.37
CA LEU A 167 -3.94 18.91 -9.77
C LEU A 167 -3.01 18.93 -10.98
N LEU A 168 -2.00 18.07 -11.01
CA LEU A 168 -1.04 17.98 -12.10
C LEU A 168 -1.73 17.63 -13.42
N CYS A 169 -2.57 16.59 -13.44
CA CYS A 169 -3.32 16.20 -14.62
C CYS A 169 -4.22 17.34 -15.12
N GLY A 170 -4.94 18.01 -14.22
CA GLY A 170 -5.77 19.15 -14.59
C GLY A 170 -4.96 20.30 -15.18
N ALA A 171 -3.85 20.68 -14.53
CA ALA A 171 -2.98 21.77 -14.96
C ALA A 171 -2.32 21.47 -16.33
N LEU A 172 -1.89 20.23 -16.54
CA LEU A 172 -1.37 19.76 -17.83
C LEU A 172 -2.43 19.87 -18.93
N GLY A 173 -3.69 19.54 -18.63
CA GLY A 173 -4.80 19.72 -19.55
C GLY A 173 -4.98 21.18 -19.98
N VAL A 174 -4.89 22.12 -19.03
CA VAL A 174 -4.92 23.58 -19.30
C VAL A 174 -3.73 24.00 -20.15
N LEU A 175 -2.51 23.64 -19.76
CA LEU A 175 -1.29 24.00 -20.50
C LEU A 175 -1.36 23.50 -21.95
N LEU A 176 -1.71 22.22 -22.14
CA LEU A 176 -1.82 21.62 -23.46
C LEU A 176 -2.84 22.34 -24.33
N ALA A 177 -3.98 22.76 -23.76
CA ALA A 177 -4.98 23.54 -24.50
C ALA A 177 -4.46 24.91 -24.96
N ARG A 178 -3.50 25.50 -24.23
CA ARG A 178 -2.89 26.77 -24.60
C ARG A 178 -1.78 26.61 -25.65
N LEU A 179 -1.04 25.51 -25.60
CA LEU A 179 0.06 25.24 -26.54
C LEU A 179 -0.41 24.64 -27.86
N VAL A 180 -1.34 23.68 -27.80
CA VAL A 180 -1.84 22.93 -28.96
C VAL A 180 -3.35 23.07 -28.98
N PRO A 181 -3.89 24.09 -29.67
CA PRO A 181 -5.31 24.44 -29.59
C PRO A 181 -6.19 23.54 -30.47
N THR A 182 -6.05 22.22 -30.32
CA THR A 182 -6.79 21.20 -31.07
C THR A 182 -7.49 20.23 -30.11
N VAL A 183 -8.66 19.72 -30.50
CA VAL A 183 -9.46 18.81 -29.67
C VAL A 183 -8.87 17.41 -29.53
N PHE A 184 -7.98 17.03 -30.45
CA PHE A 184 -7.31 15.73 -30.46
C PHE A 184 -6.03 15.72 -29.62
N ALA A 185 -5.53 16.89 -29.21
CA ALA A 185 -4.28 17.00 -28.45
C ALA A 185 -4.32 16.18 -27.16
N ALA A 186 -5.41 16.28 -26.38
CA ALA A 186 -5.52 15.58 -25.10
C ALA A 186 -5.56 14.04 -25.26
N PRO A 187 -6.47 13.44 -26.06
CA PRO A 187 -6.44 11.98 -26.26
C PRO A 187 -5.10 11.44 -26.78
N VAL A 188 -4.47 12.12 -27.74
CA VAL A 188 -3.16 11.72 -28.27
C VAL A 188 -2.07 11.85 -27.21
N ALA A 189 -2.09 12.91 -26.39
CA ALA A 189 -1.15 13.08 -25.30
C ALA A 189 -1.31 11.98 -24.22
N VAL A 190 -2.53 11.56 -23.89
CA VAL A 190 -2.73 10.43 -22.95
C VAL A 190 -2.07 9.16 -23.49
N ILE A 191 -2.33 8.81 -24.75
CA ILE A 191 -1.71 7.64 -25.40
C ILE A 191 -0.18 7.79 -25.41
N GLY A 192 0.33 8.96 -25.81
CA GLY A 192 1.75 9.24 -25.84
C GLY A 192 2.42 9.14 -24.48
N LEU A 193 1.77 9.60 -23.40
CA LEU A 193 2.28 9.51 -22.04
C LEU A 193 2.33 8.06 -21.53
N VAL A 194 1.29 7.26 -21.81
CA VAL A 194 1.27 5.83 -21.47
C VAL A 194 2.34 5.06 -22.24
N VAL A 195 2.48 5.34 -23.53
CA VAL A 195 3.53 4.73 -24.37
C VAL A 195 4.91 5.12 -23.84
N LEU A 196 5.13 6.42 -23.56
CA LEU A 196 6.38 6.91 -22.99
C LEU A 196 6.69 6.26 -21.64
N SER A 197 5.71 6.11 -20.73
CA SER A 197 5.95 5.47 -19.43
C SER A 197 6.38 4.02 -19.59
N VAL A 198 5.76 3.27 -20.51
CA VAL A 198 6.16 1.89 -20.82
C VAL A 198 7.59 1.84 -21.38
N PHE A 199 7.92 2.70 -22.34
CA PHE A 199 9.26 2.73 -22.94
C PHE A 199 10.35 3.20 -21.97
N VAL A 200 10.07 4.17 -21.11
CA VAL A 200 11.02 4.61 -20.06
C VAL A 200 11.24 3.51 -19.04
N SER A 201 10.17 2.84 -18.60
CA SER A 201 10.29 1.70 -17.68
C SER A 201 11.14 0.58 -18.29
N ALA A 202 10.87 0.21 -19.55
CA ALA A 202 11.65 -0.81 -20.25
C ALA A 202 13.10 -0.39 -20.52
N GLY A 203 13.32 0.83 -21.00
CA GLY A 203 14.64 1.34 -21.39
C GLY A 203 15.57 1.64 -20.21
N THR A 204 15.02 1.88 -19.01
CA THR A 204 15.81 2.08 -17.79
C THR A 204 16.02 0.78 -17.00
N GLY A 205 15.49 -0.36 -17.47
CA GLY A 205 15.52 -1.61 -16.74
C GLY A 205 14.88 -1.52 -15.35
N GLY A 206 13.92 -0.59 -15.16
CA GLY A 206 13.30 -0.34 -13.86
C GLY A 206 14.20 0.31 -12.81
N ALA A 207 15.26 1.03 -13.22
CA ALA A 207 16.17 1.72 -12.31
C ALA A 207 15.41 2.57 -11.27
N GLU A 208 15.78 2.46 -9.98
CA GLU A 208 15.03 3.09 -8.88
C GLU A 208 14.81 4.60 -9.09
N TRP A 209 15.83 5.32 -9.58
CA TRP A 209 15.75 6.77 -9.79
C TRP A 209 14.68 7.17 -10.82
N SER A 210 14.43 6.35 -11.85
CA SER A 210 13.48 6.69 -12.91
C SER A 210 12.03 6.53 -12.44
N ARG A 211 11.77 5.60 -11.51
CA ARG A 211 10.45 5.40 -10.90
C ARG A 211 9.98 6.64 -10.15
N TRP A 212 10.87 7.32 -9.44
CA TRP A 212 10.55 8.53 -8.68
C TRP A 212 10.15 9.73 -9.55
N LEU A 213 10.44 9.71 -10.86
CA LEU A 213 9.96 10.74 -11.80
C LEU A 213 8.51 10.50 -12.24
N SER A 214 7.95 9.32 -11.98
CA SER A 214 6.54 9.05 -12.21
C SER A 214 5.67 9.87 -11.26
N PRO A 215 4.57 10.50 -11.72
CA PRO A 215 3.65 11.23 -10.85
C PRO A 215 2.97 10.40 -9.75
N VAL A 216 2.95 9.08 -9.93
CA VAL A 216 2.48 8.08 -8.96
C VAL A 216 3.53 6.99 -8.89
N VAL A 217 3.99 6.66 -7.69
CA VAL A 217 5.03 5.65 -7.48
C VAL A 217 4.40 4.42 -6.87
N ASP A 218 4.07 3.46 -7.75
CA ASP A 218 3.63 2.13 -7.35
C ASP A 218 4.84 1.22 -7.10
N GLU A 219 4.75 0.43 -6.04
CA GLU A 219 5.75 -0.56 -5.67
C GLU A 219 4.98 -1.84 -5.35
N VAL A 220 5.09 -2.81 -6.27
CA VAL A 220 4.43 -4.10 -6.18
C VAL A 220 5.14 -4.95 -5.14
N SER A 221 4.91 -4.66 -3.87
CA SER A 221 5.44 -5.46 -2.77
C SER A 221 4.35 -5.73 -1.75
N GLY A 222 3.28 -6.38 -2.20
CA GLY A 222 2.20 -6.87 -1.32
C GLY A 222 2.69 -7.91 -0.28
N THR A 223 3.94 -8.38 -0.40
CA THR A 223 4.53 -9.42 0.45
C THR A 223 5.42 -8.89 1.57
N THR A 224 6.13 -7.77 1.37
CA THR A 224 7.15 -7.27 2.31
C THR A 224 6.69 -6.01 3.01
N VAL A 225 6.34 -6.14 4.30
CA VAL A 225 6.01 -5.00 5.17
C VAL A 225 7.25 -4.63 5.98
N LEU A 226 7.76 -3.41 5.83
CA LEU A 226 8.91 -2.93 6.60
C LEU A 226 8.47 -1.92 7.66
N PRO A 227 9.18 -1.83 8.81
CA PRO A 227 9.12 -0.66 9.67
C PRO A 227 9.33 0.63 8.87
N SER A 228 8.60 1.68 9.23
CA SER A 228 8.55 2.94 8.48
C SER A 228 9.94 3.55 8.21
N ASP A 229 10.82 3.56 9.22
CA ASP A 229 12.19 4.06 9.15
C ASP A 229 13.09 3.26 8.20
N LEU A 230 12.68 2.05 7.81
CA LEU A 230 13.42 1.17 6.89
C LEU A 230 12.92 1.27 5.45
N LEU A 231 11.82 1.97 5.17
CA LEU A 231 11.28 2.13 3.83
C LEU A 231 12.20 2.96 2.92
N GLY A 232 12.77 4.04 3.45
CA GLY A 232 13.70 4.88 2.69
C GLY A 232 13.10 5.66 1.52
N ARG A 233 11.79 5.87 1.53
CA ARG A 233 11.10 6.60 0.45
C ARG A 233 11.30 8.12 0.60
N PRO A 234 11.78 8.83 -0.42
CA PRO A 234 11.95 10.29 -0.40
C PRO A 234 10.61 11.03 -0.60
N ALA A 235 9.55 10.61 0.10
CA ALA A 235 8.18 11.10 -0.08
C ALA A 235 8.09 12.64 -0.06
N ALA A 236 8.74 13.29 0.91
CA ALA A 236 8.74 14.76 1.01
C ALA A 236 9.38 15.44 -0.21
N TRP A 237 10.47 14.87 -0.75
CA TRP A 237 11.11 15.37 -1.98
C TRP A 237 10.22 15.13 -3.20
N HIS A 238 9.51 14.01 -3.22
CA HIS A 238 8.55 13.70 -4.26
C HIS A 238 7.35 14.68 -4.25
N THR A 239 6.77 14.95 -3.07
CA THR A 239 5.74 15.99 -2.90
C THR A 239 6.24 17.36 -3.34
N LEU A 240 7.50 17.72 -3.02
CA LEU A 240 8.12 18.97 -3.46
C LEU A 240 8.27 19.03 -4.99
N TYR A 241 8.74 17.93 -5.59
CA TYR A 241 8.85 17.77 -7.04
C TYR A 241 7.49 17.95 -7.73
N LEU A 242 6.45 17.25 -7.26
CA LEU A 242 5.10 17.36 -7.80
C LEU A 242 4.54 18.78 -7.64
N THR A 243 4.72 19.39 -6.48
CA THR A 243 4.26 20.77 -6.22
C THR A 243 4.96 21.76 -7.16
N GLY A 244 6.28 21.64 -7.30
CA GLY A 244 7.05 22.44 -8.25
C GLY A 244 6.57 22.25 -9.68
N LEU A 245 6.31 21.00 -10.09
CA LEU A 245 5.86 20.66 -11.43
C LEU A 245 4.46 21.23 -11.73
N ILE A 246 3.52 21.11 -10.79
CA ILE A 246 2.17 21.69 -10.89
C ILE A 246 2.25 23.20 -11.07
N LEU A 247 3.05 23.88 -10.23
CA LEU A 247 3.23 25.33 -10.33
C LEU A 247 3.88 25.73 -11.66
N LEU A 248 4.88 24.99 -12.11
CA LEU A 248 5.56 25.24 -13.38
C LEU A 248 4.60 25.10 -14.57
N VAL A 249 3.78 24.04 -14.59
CA VAL A 249 2.77 23.80 -15.62
C VAL A 249 1.68 24.87 -15.59
N ALA A 250 1.17 25.22 -14.41
CA ALA A 250 0.13 26.23 -14.25
C ALA A 250 0.63 27.63 -14.69
N LEU A 251 1.83 28.03 -14.26
CA LEU A 251 2.44 29.31 -14.64
C LEU A 251 2.84 29.31 -16.12
N GLY A 252 3.30 28.19 -16.65
CA GLY A 252 3.52 28.00 -18.08
C GLY A 252 2.26 28.24 -18.90
N ALA A 253 1.10 27.76 -18.44
CA ALA A 253 -0.17 28.00 -19.10
C ALA A 253 -0.56 29.48 -19.08
N VAL A 254 -0.32 30.17 -17.96
CA VAL A 254 -0.55 31.62 -17.81
C VAL A 254 0.37 32.42 -18.74
N LEU A 255 1.66 32.07 -18.82
CA LEU A 255 2.62 32.67 -19.74
C LEU A 255 2.22 32.47 -21.20
N ALA A 256 1.83 31.24 -21.58
CA ALA A 256 1.32 30.92 -22.92
C ALA A 256 0.03 31.69 -23.27
N SER A 257 -0.70 32.17 -22.25
CA SER A 257 -1.92 32.98 -22.40
C SER A 257 -1.65 34.49 -22.33
N GLY A 258 -0.39 34.93 -22.34
CA GLY A 258 0.00 36.34 -22.35
C GLY A 258 0.20 37.00 -20.98
N GLY A 259 0.16 36.25 -19.87
CA GLY A 259 0.40 36.77 -18.53
C GLY A 259 1.88 37.06 -18.28
N ARG A 260 2.35 38.27 -18.64
CA ARG A 260 3.79 38.65 -18.59
C ARG A 260 4.23 39.42 -17.34
N GLY A 261 3.45 39.38 -16.26
CA GLY A 261 3.80 40.10 -15.02
C GLY A 261 5.10 39.57 -14.39
N ARG A 262 5.91 40.47 -13.81
CA ARG A 262 7.18 40.12 -13.14
C ARG A 262 7.01 39.01 -12.09
N TYR A 263 5.90 39.02 -11.35
CA TYR A 263 5.58 37.98 -10.37
C TYR A 263 5.33 36.60 -11.00
N VAL A 264 4.76 36.53 -12.20
CA VAL A 264 4.54 35.26 -12.92
C VAL A 264 5.89 34.67 -13.35
N GLN A 265 6.81 35.52 -13.83
CA GLN A 265 8.15 35.10 -14.24
C GLN A 265 9.00 34.63 -13.06
N ILE A 266 9.01 35.39 -11.96
CA ILE A 266 9.70 34.99 -10.71
C ILE A 266 9.11 33.69 -10.17
N GLY A 267 7.79 33.57 -10.16
CA GLY A 267 7.10 32.35 -9.74
C GLY A 267 7.48 31.15 -10.60
N ALA A 268 7.58 31.32 -11.93
CA ALA A 268 7.94 30.23 -12.83
C ALA A 268 9.39 29.78 -12.64
N ALA A 269 10.31 30.73 -12.44
CA ALA A 269 11.70 30.43 -12.10
C ALA A 269 11.81 29.71 -10.75
N GLY A 270 11.08 30.17 -9.72
CA GLY A 270 11.01 29.49 -8.43
C GLY A 270 10.45 28.07 -8.54
N ALA A 271 9.36 27.89 -9.28
CA ALA A 271 8.75 26.57 -9.52
C ALA A 271 9.73 25.62 -10.23
N LEU A 272 10.48 26.10 -11.24
CA LEU A 272 11.52 25.32 -11.90
C LEU A 272 12.61 24.88 -10.92
N VAL A 273 13.08 25.78 -10.05
CA VAL A 273 14.07 25.44 -9.01
C VAL A 273 13.52 24.37 -8.06
N LEU A 274 12.28 24.50 -7.58
CA LEU A 274 11.65 23.50 -6.71
C LEU A 274 11.55 22.13 -7.38
N THR A 275 11.13 22.08 -8.65
CA THR A 275 11.05 20.85 -9.44
C THR A 275 12.43 20.19 -9.58
N LEU A 276 13.46 20.96 -9.93
CA LEU A 276 14.81 20.44 -10.10
C LEU A 276 15.42 19.96 -8.78
N VAL A 277 15.24 20.71 -7.69
CA VAL A 277 15.68 20.32 -6.35
C VAL A 277 14.98 19.04 -5.91
N GLY A 278 13.66 18.95 -6.06
CA GLY A 278 12.89 17.76 -5.74
C GLY A 278 13.34 16.54 -6.56
N ALA A 279 13.45 16.69 -7.88
CA ALA A 279 13.88 15.64 -8.80
C ALA A 279 15.30 15.13 -8.50
N VAL A 280 16.25 16.02 -8.21
CA VAL A 280 17.62 15.63 -7.86
C VAL A 280 17.67 14.99 -6.48
N ALA A 281 16.99 15.56 -5.49
CA ALA A 281 17.04 15.06 -4.11
C ALA A 281 16.40 13.68 -3.97
N GLN A 282 15.27 13.41 -4.64
CA GLN A 282 14.64 12.09 -4.62
C GLN A 282 15.44 11.01 -5.37
N SER A 283 16.36 11.42 -6.28
CA SER A 283 17.15 10.49 -7.10
C SER A 283 18.46 10.04 -6.45
N ARG A 284 18.74 10.43 -5.20
CA ARG A 284 20.01 10.16 -4.51
C ARG A 284 20.19 8.71 -4.05
N GLY A 285 19.18 7.86 -4.21
CA GLY A 285 19.21 6.45 -3.80
C GLY A 285 19.22 6.28 -2.28
N VAL A 286 19.51 5.05 -1.85
CA VAL A 286 19.57 4.65 -0.43
C VAL A 286 20.78 5.29 0.26
N SER A 287 20.55 5.98 1.38
CA SER A 287 21.66 6.55 2.17
C SER A 287 22.46 5.46 2.91
N PRO A 288 23.76 5.67 3.18
CA PRO A 288 24.56 4.74 3.97
C PRO A 288 23.97 4.44 5.35
N GLU A 289 23.35 5.44 5.99
CA GLU A 289 22.71 5.29 7.28
C GLU A 289 21.50 4.34 7.22
N LEU A 290 20.69 4.47 6.17
CA LEU A 290 19.54 3.60 5.92
C LEU A 290 19.98 2.19 5.55
N ALA A 291 21.00 2.04 4.70
CA ALA A 291 21.57 0.74 4.37
C ALA A 291 22.06 0.02 5.65
N ALA A 292 22.78 0.74 6.51
CA ALA A 292 23.23 0.21 7.80
C ALA A 292 22.06 -0.10 8.76
N ALA A 293 21.00 0.71 8.77
CA ALA A 293 19.80 0.43 9.57
C ALA A 293 19.07 -0.82 9.08
N ARG A 294 18.90 -0.98 7.77
CA ARG A 294 18.34 -2.18 7.14
C ARG A 294 19.15 -3.44 7.44
N GLU A 295 20.47 -3.34 7.35
CA GLU A 295 21.37 -4.45 7.71
C GLU A 295 21.25 -4.81 9.19
N ARG A 296 21.26 -3.82 10.09
CA ARG A 296 21.07 -4.07 11.54
C ARG A 296 19.72 -4.70 11.85
N ALA A 297 18.64 -4.24 11.24
CA ALA A 297 17.31 -4.79 11.43
C ALA A 297 17.19 -6.24 10.92
N SER A 298 17.93 -6.59 9.86
CA SER A 298 17.88 -7.92 9.25
C SER A 298 18.77 -8.93 9.97
N VAL A 299 19.98 -8.52 10.35
CA VAL A 299 21.03 -9.39 10.89
C VAL A 299 21.08 -9.39 12.42
N THR A 300 20.82 -8.24 13.05
CA THR A 300 20.86 -8.06 14.51
C THR A 300 19.61 -7.37 15.06
N PRO A 301 18.38 -7.86 14.76
CA PRO A 301 17.13 -7.20 15.14
C PRO A 301 17.01 -6.92 16.64
N GLN A 302 17.66 -7.72 17.50
CA GLN A 302 17.67 -7.54 18.95
C GLN A 302 18.16 -6.17 19.44
N ARG A 303 18.91 -5.42 18.62
CA ARG A 303 19.39 -4.08 19.00
C ARG A 303 18.31 -3.01 18.90
N ASP A 304 17.33 -3.21 18.03
CA ASP A 304 16.30 -2.22 17.70
C ASP A 304 14.91 -2.65 18.20
N GLN A 305 14.85 -3.75 18.96
CA GLN A 305 13.60 -4.37 19.40
C GLN A 305 13.34 -4.17 20.89
N SER A 306 12.05 -4.05 21.21
CA SER A 306 11.55 -4.10 22.58
C SER A 306 10.89 -5.44 22.84
N CYS A 307 11.17 -6.03 24.01
CA CYS A 307 10.65 -7.33 24.39
C CYS A 307 9.66 -7.22 25.56
N VAL A 308 8.54 -7.92 25.45
CA VAL A 308 7.53 -8.04 26.52
C VAL A 308 7.30 -9.50 26.88
N ARG A 309 6.98 -9.79 28.14
CA ARG A 309 6.69 -11.15 28.61
C ARG A 309 5.18 -11.38 28.68
N ARG A 310 4.69 -12.52 28.17
CA ARG A 310 3.29 -12.98 28.23
C ARG A 310 3.27 -14.49 28.42
N ALA A 311 2.42 -15.01 29.32
CA ALA A 311 2.19 -16.45 29.52
C ALA A 311 3.49 -17.33 29.63
N GLY A 312 4.56 -16.78 30.21
CA GLY A 312 5.85 -17.46 30.38
C GLY A 312 6.80 -17.39 29.18
N SER A 313 6.38 -16.84 28.05
CA SER A 313 7.19 -16.59 26.85
C SER A 313 7.55 -15.11 26.71
N THR A 314 8.59 -14.83 25.92
CA THR A 314 9.07 -13.48 25.62
C THR A 314 8.81 -13.16 24.15
N TYR A 315 8.28 -11.97 23.87
CA TYR A 315 7.91 -11.51 22.54
C TYR A 315 8.68 -10.23 22.23
N CYS A 316 9.57 -10.28 21.25
CA CYS A 316 10.42 -9.16 20.83
C CYS A 316 9.93 -8.63 19.49
N ALA A 317 9.60 -7.34 19.43
CA ALA A 317 9.08 -6.67 18.24
C ALA A 317 9.81 -5.35 18.00
N PHE A 318 9.79 -4.88 16.75
CA PHE A 318 10.11 -3.48 16.47
C PHE A 318 9.09 -2.57 17.18
N PRO A 319 9.46 -1.33 17.56
CA PRO A 319 8.62 -0.46 18.39
C PRO A 319 7.17 -0.33 17.89
N GLU A 320 7.00 -0.14 16.58
CA GLU A 320 5.71 0.00 15.90
C GLU A 320 4.82 -1.25 15.94
N TRP A 321 5.39 -2.44 16.22
CA TRP A 321 4.68 -3.73 16.28
C TRP A 321 4.47 -4.24 17.71
N THR A 322 4.91 -3.53 18.73
CA THR A 322 4.82 -3.98 20.13
C THR A 322 3.38 -4.35 20.56
N GLY A 323 2.37 -3.67 20.00
CA GLY A 323 0.95 -3.97 20.22
C GLY A 323 0.49 -5.35 19.72
N ARG A 324 1.26 -6.02 18.86
CA ARG A 324 0.95 -7.36 18.31
C ARG A 324 1.29 -8.51 19.24
N ALA A 325 2.06 -8.27 20.29
CA ALA A 325 2.56 -9.33 21.17
C ALA A 325 1.43 -10.18 21.76
N ASP A 326 0.28 -9.58 22.05
CA ASP A 326 -0.88 -10.31 22.59
C ASP A 326 -1.54 -11.21 21.54
N ASP A 327 -1.51 -10.84 20.26
CA ASP A 327 -2.02 -11.67 19.15
C ASP A 327 -1.14 -12.90 18.95
N TRP A 328 0.18 -12.71 18.97
CA TRP A 328 1.16 -13.79 18.88
C TRP A 328 1.09 -14.72 20.09
N ALA A 329 0.89 -14.15 21.29
CA ALA A 329 0.75 -14.92 22.51
C ALA A 329 -0.44 -15.88 22.46
N ARG A 330 -1.59 -15.44 21.93
CA ARG A 330 -2.76 -16.32 21.74
C ARG A 330 -2.47 -17.50 20.83
N VAL A 331 -1.67 -17.33 19.77
CA VAL A 331 -1.28 -18.44 18.90
C VAL A 331 -0.32 -19.39 19.62
N VAL A 332 0.71 -18.86 20.28
CA VAL A 332 1.67 -19.66 21.06
C VAL A 332 0.96 -20.47 22.14
N ASP A 333 0.05 -19.85 22.89
CA ASP A 333 -0.69 -20.50 23.96
C ASP A 333 -1.63 -21.59 23.40
N ARG A 334 -2.28 -21.33 22.27
CA ARG A 334 -3.11 -22.33 21.57
C ARG A 334 -2.28 -23.55 21.18
N VAL A 335 -1.14 -23.36 20.51
CA VAL A 335 -0.26 -24.46 20.07
C VAL A 335 0.30 -25.22 21.27
N ARG A 336 0.79 -24.51 22.30
CA ARG A 336 1.31 -25.13 23.53
C ARG A 336 0.24 -25.90 24.30
N SER A 337 -1.01 -25.44 24.28
CA SER A 337 -2.11 -26.14 24.95
C SER A 337 -2.37 -27.54 24.38
N LEU A 338 -2.00 -27.80 23.12
CA LEU A 338 -2.17 -29.10 22.47
C LEU A 338 -0.97 -30.03 22.69
N ALA A 339 0.18 -29.47 23.07
CA ALA A 339 1.42 -30.23 23.26
C ALA A 339 1.40 -31.09 24.54
N GLY A 340 2.22 -32.13 24.55
CA GLY A 340 2.47 -32.99 25.69
C GLY A 340 3.81 -32.70 26.39
N GLY A 341 4.08 -33.44 27.47
CA GLY A 341 5.36 -33.40 28.18
C GLY A 341 5.76 -32.00 28.68
N THR A 342 7.05 -31.68 28.55
CA THR A 342 7.60 -30.36 28.92
C THR A 342 7.27 -29.27 27.90
N ALA A 343 6.97 -29.63 26.65
CA ALA A 343 6.67 -28.70 25.56
C ALA A 343 5.43 -27.82 25.87
N ALA A 344 4.42 -28.36 26.54
CA ALA A 344 3.25 -27.59 26.97
C ALA A 344 3.61 -26.37 27.86
N ARG A 345 4.71 -26.45 28.60
CA ARG A 345 5.18 -25.40 29.52
C ARG A 345 6.49 -24.75 29.09
N GLN A 346 7.00 -25.09 27.92
CA GLN A 346 8.29 -24.59 27.45
C GLN A 346 8.19 -23.07 27.19
N PRO A 347 9.05 -22.26 27.83
CA PRO A 347 9.14 -20.85 27.52
C PRO A 347 9.73 -20.69 26.12
N LEU A 348 9.10 -19.86 25.29
CA LEU A 348 9.58 -19.53 23.95
C LEU A 348 10.04 -18.07 23.89
N LEU A 349 11.01 -17.80 23.02
CA LEU A 349 11.33 -16.44 22.60
C LEU A 349 10.82 -16.25 21.17
N VAL A 350 9.70 -15.54 21.04
CA VAL A 350 9.16 -15.13 19.74
C VAL A 350 9.85 -13.84 19.34
N ARG A 351 10.54 -13.85 18.20
CA ARG A 351 11.27 -12.68 17.70
C ARG A 351 10.74 -12.30 16.34
N GLN A 352 10.29 -11.06 16.23
CA GLN A 352 9.96 -10.47 14.95
C GLN A 352 11.23 -10.37 14.10
N ARG A 353 11.17 -10.78 12.83
CA ARG A 353 12.30 -10.65 11.90
C ARG A 353 11.80 -10.19 10.55
N VAL A 354 12.69 -9.54 9.81
CA VAL A 354 12.45 -8.97 8.49
C VAL A 354 13.74 -9.01 7.71
N GLU A 355 13.67 -9.22 6.40
CA GLU A 355 14.80 -9.06 5.50
C GLU A 355 14.67 -7.72 4.78
N ALA A 356 15.36 -6.71 5.29
CA ALA A 356 15.24 -5.33 4.83
C ALA A 356 16.43 -4.87 3.98
N ARG A 357 17.51 -5.68 3.84
CA ARG A 357 18.74 -5.27 3.11
C ARG A 357 18.47 -4.84 1.68
N TYR A 358 17.47 -5.44 1.05
CA TYR A 358 17.08 -5.18 -0.34
C TYR A 358 15.88 -4.24 -0.48
N GLY A 359 15.45 -3.61 0.62
CA GLY A 359 14.28 -2.71 0.62
C GLY A 359 12.99 -3.45 0.28
N LEU A 360 12.08 -2.74 -0.39
CA LEU A 360 10.74 -3.26 -0.72
C LEU A 360 10.76 -4.19 -1.94
N ASP A 361 11.76 -4.07 -2.81
CA ASP A 361 11.96 -4.95 -3.96
C ASP A 361 12.57 -6.32 -3.55
N GLY A 362 12.92 -6.48 -2.28
CA GLY A 362 13.49 -7.70 -1.73
C GLY A 362 12.45 -8.78 -1.49
N ASP A 363 12.48 -9.84 -2.30
CA ASP A 363 11.91 -11.14 -1.93
C ASP A 363 13.06 -12.03 -1.45
N SER A 364 13.24 -12.12 -0.15
CA SER A 364 14.36 -12.85 0.43
C SER A 364 13.90 -13.63 1.65
N ALA A 365 14.14 -14.94 1.60
CA ALA A 365 13.84 -15.84 2.68
C ALA A 365 14.58 -15.43 3.96
N ILE A 366 13.85 -15.40 5.07
CA ILE A 366 14.44 -15.20 6.39
C ILE A 366 15.02 -16.55 6.83
N PRO A 367 16.33 -16.67 7.08
CA PRO A 367 16.93 -17.95 7.46
C PRO A 367 16.43 -18.39 8.83
N ALA A 368 16.11 -19.67 9.00
CA ALA A 368 15.61 -20.21 10.27
C ALA A 368 16.61 -20.04 11.44
N LEU A 369 16.08 -19.84 12.65
CA LEU A 369 16.87 -19.72 13.86
C LEU A 369 17.44 -21.08 14.30
N THR A 370 18.74 -21.10 14.57
CA THR A 370 19.44 -22.27 15.14
C THR A 370 19.40 -22.32 16.66
N THR A 371 19.11 -21.19 17.32
CA THR A 371 19.07 -21.11 18.78
C THR A 371 17.82 -21.81 19.32
N PRO A 372 17.96 -22.76 20.27
CA PRO A 372 16.83 -23.50 20.80
C PRO A 372 15.74 -22.61 21.43
N GLY A 373 14.48 -23.00 21.25
CA GLY A 373 13.33 -22.31 21.84
C GLY A 373 13.03 -20.91 21.28
N GLN A 374 13.70 -20.48 20.21
CA GLN A 374 13.38 -19.24 19.50
C GLN A 374 12.50 -19.52 18.28
N VAL A 375 11.53 -18.64 18.03
CA VAL A 375 10.60 -18.72 16.90
C VAL A 375 10.57 -17.36 16.19
N THR A 376 10.60 -17.38 14.87
CA THR A 376 10.45 -16.20 14.03
C THR A 376 8.97 -15.85 13.84
N VAL A 377 8.65 -14.55 13.91
CA VAL A 377 7.37 -14.01 13.41
C VAL A 377 7.65 -12.92 12.37
N GLY A 378 6.85 -12.88 11.32
CA GLY A 378 6.97 -11.85 10.27
C GLY A 378 6.43 -10.49 10.71
N THR A 379 6.56 -9.51 9.82
CA THR A 379 5.98 -8.16 9.97
C THR A 379 4.52 -8.10 9.53
N ARG A 380 4.13 -8.91 8.54
CA ARG A 380 2.74 -9.09 8.12
C ARG A 380 2.02 -10.06 9.06
N TRP A 381 0.72 -9.85 9.27
CA TRP A 381 -0.07 -10.65 10.21
C TRP A 381 -1.53 -10.78 9.76
N GLY A 382 -2.27 -11.74 10.34
CA GLY A 382 -3.66 -12.04 10.01
C GLY A 382 -3.80 -13.06 8.87
N GLY A 383 -5.00 -13.60 8.69
CA GLY A 383 -5.29 -14.63 7.67
C GLY A 383 -4.28 -15.78 7.72
N ASN A 384 -3.74 -16.15 6.55
CA ASN A 384 -2.79 -17.24 6.34
C ASN A 384 -1.50 -17.11 7.16
N ARG A 385 -1.13 -15.89 7.60
CA ARG A 385 0.05 -15.67 8.45
C ARG A 385 -0.10 -16.25 9.86
N VAL A 386 -1.34 -16.46 10.32
CA VAL A 386 -1.63 -17.06 11.62
C VAL A 386 -1.27 -18.55 11.66
N PRO A 387 -1.78 -19.42 10.75
CA PRO A 387 -1.37 -20.81 10.71
C PRO A 387 0.10 -20.97 10.32
N GLU A 388 0.66 -20.16 9.41
CA GLU A 388 2.11 -20.16 9.12
C GLU A 388 2.95 -19.96 10.39
N PHE A 389 2.66 -18.92 11.17
CA PHE A 389 3.36 -18.70 12.44
C PHE A 389 3.16 -19.86 13.42
N ALA A 390 1.98 -20.48 13.45
CA ALA A 390 1.74 -21.66 14.27
C ALA A 390 2.62 -22.85 13.84
N VAL A 391 2.94 -23.02 12.55
CA VAL A 391 3.90 -24.03 12.07
C VAL A 391 5.28 -23.79 12.68
N GLY A 392 5.78 -22.55 12.68
CA GLY A 392 7.05 -22.21 13.31
C GLY A 392 7.09 -22.55 14.81
N VAL A 393 6.03 -22.20 15.54
CA VAL A 393 5.89 -22.54 16.97
C VAL A 393 5.86 -24.05 17.18
N ALA A 394 5.03 -24.77 16.44
CA ALA A 394 4.85 -26.22 16.56
C ALA A 394 6.15 -26.97 16.23
N SER A 395 6.85 -26.57 15.17
CA SER A 395 8.16 -27.11 14.81
C SER A 395 9.17 -26.96 15.94
N VAL A 396 9.29 -25.78 16.57
CA VAL A 396 10.20 -25.56 17.71
C VAL A 396 9.84 -26.41 18.92
N LEU A 397 8.55 -26.62 19.21
CA LEU A 397 8.12 -27.48 20.32
C LEU A 397 8.41 -28.97 20.08
N VAL A 398 8.40 -29.41 18.82
CA VAL A 398 8.63 -30.82 18.44
C VAL A 398 10.12 -31.13 18.24
N THR A 399 10.89 -30.23 17.63
CA THR A 399 12.29 -30.46 17.24
C THR A 399 13.31 -29.73 18.10
N GLY A 400 12.86 -28.75 18.89
CA GLY A 400 13.66 -27.92 19.80
C GLY A 400 14.22 -26.63 19.20
N ALA A 401 14.31 -26.52 17.86
CA ALA A 401 14.84 -25.35 17.17
C ALA A 401 14.17 -25.14 15.80
N GLU A 402 14.07 -23.89 15.36
CA GLU A 402 13.34 -23.54 14.13
C GLU A 402 14.00 -24.16 12.89
N SER A 403 15.33 -24.13 12.81
CA SER A 403 16.10 -24.69 11.68
C SER A 403 15.88 -26.19 11.46
N LYS A 404 15.53 -26.93 12.51
CA LYS A 404 15.25 -28.37 12.41
C LYS A 404 13.83 -28.67 11.92
N GLY A 405 12.95 -27.66 11.89
CA GLY A 405 11.59 -27.80 11.41
C GLY A 405 11.52 -28.05 9.90
N GLY A 406 12.30 -27.31 9.11
CA GLY A 406 12.34 -27.48 7.66
C GLY A 406 12.99 -28.77 7.17
N GLU A 407 13.77 -29.43 8.03
CA GLU A 407 14.36 -30.75 7.77
C GLU A 407 13.38 -31.90 8.03
N LEU A 408 12.18 -31.62 8.56
CA LEU A 408 11.20 -32.65 8.85
C LEU A 408 10.61 -33.21 7.56
N CYS A 409 10.81 -34.51 7.37
CA CYS A 409 9.95 -35.30 6.50
C CYS A 409 9.47 -36.61 7.13
N ASP A 410 9.83 -36.91 8.39
CA ASP A 410 9.33 -38.09 9.10
C ASP A 410 7.92 -37.86 9.70
N GLY A 411 7.37 -38.88 10.38
CA GLY A 411 6.04 -38.84 10.98
C GLY A 411 5.82 -37.70 11.99
N ARG A 412 6.87 -37.01 12.48
CA ARG A 412 6.72 -35.81 13.32
C ARG A 412 5.97 -34.70 12.61
N VAL A 413 5.93 -34.67 11.28
CA VAL A 413 5.11 -33.73 10.49
C VAL A 413 3.64 -33.80 10.91
N VAL A 414 3.09 -35.00 11.12
CA VAL A 414 1.70 -35.18 11.58
C VAL A 414 1.49 -34.55 12.96
N THR A 415 2.44 -34.73 13.88
CA THR A 415 2.41 -34.12 15.20
C THR A 415 2.44 -32.60 15.10
N VAL A 416 3.34 -32.04 14.28
CA VAL A 416 3.42 -30.59 14.03
C VAL A 416 2.08 -30.05 13.52
N MET A 417 1.52 -30.66 12.47
CA MET A 417 0.27 -30.20 11.86
C MET A 417 -0.94 -30.34 12.79
N TRP A 418 -0.98 -31.36 13.65
CA TRP A 418 -2.00 -31.41 14.71
C TRP A 418 -1.90 -30.22 15.67
N LEU A 419 -0.70 -29.81 16.08
CA LEU A 419 -0.53 -28.67 16.98
C LEU A 419 -0.90 -27.34 16.33
N VAL A 420 -0.74 -27.23 15.00
CA VAL A 420 -1.14 -26.07 14.21
C VAL A 420 -2.67 -25.98 14.12
N LEU A 421 -3.32 -27.09 13.74
CA LEU A 421 -4.70 -27.11 13.27
C LEU A 421 -5.71 -27.55 14.33
N GLY A 422 -5.34 -28.45 15.24
CA GLY A 422 -6.26 -29.10 16.19
C GLY A 422 -6.93 -28.14 17.18
N GLY A 423 -6.42 -26.91 17.29
CA GLY A 423 -7.00 -25.84 18.10
C GLY A 423 -7.79 -24.79 17.31
N SER A 424 -7.82 -24.90 15.98
CA SER A 424 -8.50 -23.96 15.09
C SER A 424 -10.02 -24.11 15.12
N ALA A 425 -10.72 -23.02 14.84
CA ALA A 425 -12.16 -23.04 14.60
C ALA A 425 -12.50 -23.57 13.19
N GLN A 426 -11.57 -23.48 12.24
CA GLN A 426 -11.75 -23.88 10.84
C GLN A 426 -10.53 -24.68 10.35
N PRO A 427 -10.28 -25.88 10.91
CA PRO A 427 -9.01 -26.60 10.73
C PRO A 427 -8.72 -27.01 9.28
N LEU A 428 -9.74 -27.29 8.46
CA LEU A 428 -9.55 -27.61 7.04
C LEU A 428 -9.27 -26.37 6.18
N THR A 429 -9.82 -25.22 6.57
CA THR A 429 -9.48 -23.94 5.93
C THR A 429 -8.05 -23.56 6.26
N ASP A 430 -7.66 -23.63 7.54
CA ASP A 430 -6.29 -23.37 7.96
C ASP A 430 -5.28 -24.35 7.33
N LEU A 431 -5.69 -25.60 7.06
CA LEU A 431 -4.86 -26.59 6.34
C LEU A 431 -4.64 -26.17 4.89
N ALA A 432 -5.68 -25.69 4.21
CA ALA A 432 -5.54 -25.16 2.85
C ALA A 432 -4.64 -23.91 2.86
N ASP A 433 -4.95 -22.94 3.72
CA ASP A 433 -4.28 -21.62 3.77
C ASP A 433 -2.79 -21.70 4.10
N VAL A 434 -2.34 -22.74 4.81
CA VAL A 434 -0.94 -22.94 5.20
C VAL A 434 -0.16 -23.78 4.18
N ARG A 435 -0.81 -24.30 3.15
CA ARG A 435 -0.17 -25.07 2.09
C ARG A 435 -0.01 -24.23 0.83
N LEU A 436 1.13 -24.36 0.16
CA LEU A 436 1.43 -23.60 -1.05
C LEU A 436 0.43 -23.86 -2.20
N ASP A 437 -0.22 -25.01 -2.21
CA ASP A 437 -1.16 -25.44 -3.24
C ASP A 437 -2.64 -25.20 -2.89
N ASP A 438 -2.92 -24.55 -1.74
CA ASP A 438 -4.25 -24.31 -1.19
C ASP A 438 -5.13 -25.57 -1.10
N SER A 439 -4.52 -26.75 -1.06
CA SER A 439 -5.23 -28.02 -1.11
C SER A 439 -5.29 -28.68 0.25
N VAL A 440 -6.30 -29.54 0.44
CA VAL A 440 -6.47 -30.31 1.69
C VAL A 440 -6.13 -31.79 1.50
N THR A 441 -5.52 -32.17 0.38
CA THR A 441 -5.26 -33.58 -0.01
C THR A 441 -3.91 -33.71 -0.71
N GLY A 442 -3.34 -34.91 -0.78
CA GLY A 442 -2.06 -35.11 -1.48
C GLY A 442 -0.86 -34.46 -0.77
N SER A 443 0.29 -34.46 -1.44
CA SER A 443 1.52 -33.88 -0.91
C SER A 443 1.64 -32.39 -1.22
N ALA A 444 2.19 -31.60 -0.30
CA ALA A 444 2.50 -30.19 -0.55
C ALA A 444 3.58 -29.67 0.40
N SER A 445 4.12 -28.50 0.05
CA SER A 445 4.92 -27.68 0.95
C SER A 445 4.00 -26.91 1.89
N VAL A 446 4.27 -27.02 3.18
CA VAL A 446 3.63 -26.25 4.25
C VAL A 446 4.47 -25.01 4.51
N LEU A 447 3.81 -23.86 4.49
CA LEU A 447 4.41 -22.54 4.69
C LEU A 447 4.69 -22.27 6.17
N ALA A 448 5.79 -21.58 6.43
CA ALA A 448 6.20 -21.10 7.74
C ALA A 448 6.88 -19.71 7.57
N PRO A 449 7.13 -18.95 8.65
CA PRO A 449 7.77 -17.63 8.57
C PRO A 449 9.20 -17.65 8.01
N THR A 450 9.86 -18.82 8.05
CA THR A 450 11.22 -19.07 7.56
C THR A 450 11.18 -20.27 6.60
N ASP A 451 12.01 -21.29 6.83
CA ASP A 451 11.92 -22.55 6.10
C ASP A 451 10.64 -23.32 6.46
N GLY A 452 9.81 -23.57 5.44
CA GLY A 452 8.63 -24.43 5.54
C GLY A 452 9.00 -25.92 5.66
N LEU A 453 8.00 -26.79 5.76
CA LEU A 453 8.20 -28.25 5.79
C LEU A 453 7.49 -28.93 4.61
N SER A 454 7.93 -30.13 4.27
CA SER A 454 7.27 -30.96 3.27
C SER A 454 6.27 -31.90 3.94
N MET A 455 5.08 -32.02 3.37
CA MET A 455 4.06 -32.97 3.82
C MET A 455 3.73 -33.95 2.70
N SER A 456 3.86 -35.26 2.98
CA SER A 456 3.49 -36.31 2.04
C SER A 456 1.96 -36.51 2.01
N ALA A 457 1.46 -37.17 0.96
CA ALA A 457 0.03 -37.49 0.85
C ALA A 457 -0.48 -38.32 2.04
N ALA A 458 0.33 -39.30 2.48
CA ALA A 458 -0.01 -40.14 3.63
C ALA A 458 -0.08 -39.34 4.94
N GLN A 459 0.82 -38.37 5.14
CA GLN A 459 0.79 -37.47 6.30
C GLN A 459 -0.44 -36.57 6.26
N THR A 460 -0.79 -36.03 5.09
CA THR A 460 -2.03 -35.26 4.88
C THR A 460 -3.26 -36.07 5.26
N ASP A 461 -3.37 -37.31 4.80
CA ASP A 461 -4.53 -38.16 5.07
C ASP A 461 -4.67 -38.48 6.57
N VAL A 462 -3.55 -38.76 7.24
CA VAL A 462 -3.55 -38.95 8.71
C VAL A 462 -3.98 -37.67 9.42
N VAL A 463 -3.46 -36.50 9.04
CA VAL A 463 -3.86 -35.23 9.65
C VAL A 463 -5.36 -34.98 9.46
N ARG A 464 -5.91 -35.21 8.27
CA ARG A 464 -7.36 -35.08 8.02
C ARG A 464 -8.18 -36.01 8.92
N GLU A 465 -7.79 -37.29 9.03
CA GLU A 465 -8.49 -38.25 9.88
C GLU A 465 -8.47 -37.82 11.36
N LEU A 466 -7.38 -37.20 11.83
CA LEU A 466 -7.30 -36.63 13.18
C LEU A 466 -8.24 -35.42 13.35
N LEU A 467 -8.39 -34.59 12.32
CA LEU A 467 -9.28 -33.42 12.36
C LEU A 467 -10.77 -33.79 12.35
N ASP A 468 -11.12 -34.97 11.81
CA ASP A 468 -12.49 -35.51 11.83
C ASP A 468 -12.88 -36.12 13.18
N ARG A 469 -11.93 -36.27 14.12
CA ARG A 469 -12.15 -36.84 15.45
C ARG A 469 -12.43 -35.80 16.53
N PRO A 470 -13.05 -36.19 17.66
CA PRO A 470 -13.21 -35.29 18.79
C PRO A 470 -11.86 -34.74 19.28
N ARG A 471 -11.74 -33.41 19.28
CA ARG A 471 -10.49 -32.71 19.61
C ARG A 471 -9.87 -33.14 20.94
N ASP A 472 -10.70 -33.31 21.97
CA ASP A 472 -10.23 -33.66 23.31
C ASP A 472 -9.64 -35.08 23.35
N GLU A 473 -10.18 -36.01 22.57
CA GLU A 473 -9.66 -37.38 22.46
C GLU A 473 -8.29 -37.42 21.81
N VAL A 474 -8.13 -36.72 20.67
CA VAL A 474 -6.85 -36.64 19.97
C VAL A 474 -5.82 -35.89 20.80
N THR A 475 -6.20 -34.77 21.43
CA THR A 475 -5.30 -34.01 22.33
C THR A 475 -4.84 -34.88 23.51
N ALA A 476 -5.74 -35.66 24.11
CA ALA A 476 -5.38 -36.59 25.17
C ALA A 476 -4.41 -37.68 24.67
N ALA A 477 -4.63 -38.23 23.47
CA ALA A 477 -3.73 -39.20 22.85
C ALA A 477 -2.34 -38.62 22.56
N VAL A 478 -2.28 -37.39 22.03
CA VAL A 478 -1.02 -36.65 21.77
C VAL A 478 -0.25 -36.45 23.05
N ARG A 479 -0.92 -35.98 24.12
CA ARG A 479 -0.28 -35.77 25.43
C ARG A 479 0.24 -37.06 26.05
N ARG A 480 -0.51 -38.17 25.94
CA ARG A 480 -0.11 -39.48 26.46
C ARG A 480 1.11 -40.06 25.72
N ASN A 481 1.16 -39.89 24.41
CA ASN A 481 2.18 -40.51 23.55
C ASN A 481 3.31 -39.56 23.12
N TRP A 482 3.42 -38.39 23.76
CA TRP A 482 4.30 -37.29 23.33
C TRP A 482 5.72 -37.75 22.96
N THR A 483 6.39 -38.49 23.84
CA THR A 483 7.77 -38.97 23.60
C THR A 483 7.89 -39.82 22.34
N GLY A 484 6.89 -40.64 22.03
CA GLY A 484 6.90 -41.46 20.81
C GLY A 484 6.56 -40.63 19.55
N LEU A 485 5.69 -39.64 19.68
CA LEU A 485 5.26 -38.75 18.60
C LEU A 485 6.31 -37.73 18.18
N THR A 486 7.27 -37.43 19.06
CA THR A 486 8.38 -36.50 18.81
C THR A 486 9.74 -37.19 18.68
N ALA A 487 9.77 -38.53 18.67
CA ALA A 487 11.01 -39.28 18.50
C ALA A 487 11.57 -39.04 17.08
N PRO A 488 12.87 -38.71 16.93
CA PRO A 488 13.49 -38.57 15.61
C PRO A 488 13.34 -39.84 14.77
N GLY A 489 12.93 -39.72 13.50
CA GLY A 489 12.75 -40.85 12.59
C GLY A 489 11.51 -41.70 12.86
N VAL A 490 10.57 -41.25 13.70
CA VAL A 490 9.29 -41.95 13.85
C VAL A 490 8.53 -41.96 12.52
N THR A 491 8.02 -43.11 12.10
CA THR A 491 7.32 -43.23 10.83
C THR A 491 5.89 -42.70 10.92
N THR A 492 5.33 -42.25 9.80
CA THR A 492 3.92 -41.81 9.71
C THR A 492 2.96 -42.91 10.20
N ALA A 493 3.22 -44.17 9.86
CA ALA A 493 2.43 -45.32 10.31
C ALA A 493 2.48 -45.52 11.83
N ARG A 494 3.64 -45.30 12.47
CA ARG A 494 3.77 -45.39 13.92
C ARG A 494 3.02 -44.25 14.62
N VAL A 495 3.07 -43.04 14.08
CA VAL A 495 2.30 -41.90 14.60
C VAL A 495 0.80 -42.18 14.50
N ALA A 496 0.32 -42.64 13.34
CA ALA A 496 -1.09 -43.02 13.15
C ALA A 496 -1.55 -44.06 14.20
N GLN A 497 -0.73 -45.09 14.44
CA GLN A 497 -1.02 -46.11 15.44
C GLN A 497 -1.08 -45.55 16.87
N LEU A 498 -0.15 -44.67 17.26
CA LEU A 498 -0.11 -44.04 18.58
C LEU A 498 -1.33 -43.11 18.82
N LEU A 499 -1.87 -42.53 17.75
CA LEU A 499 -3.06 -41.66 17.78
C LEU A 499 -4.37 -42.42 17.54
N GLY A 500 -4.30 -43.72 17.26
CA GLY A 500 -5.47 -44.59 17.09
C GLY A 500 -6.24 -44.36 15.78
N VAL A 501 -5.56 -43.89 14.73
CA VAL A 501 -6.08 -43.69 13.37
C VAL A 501 -5.51 -44.74 12.41
N LYS A 502 -6.09 -44.87 11.21
CA LYS A 502 -5.66 -45.89 10.25
C LYS A 502 -4.22 -45.61 9.79
N ALA A 503 -3.34 -46.60 9.95
CA ALA A 503 -1.99 -46.51 9.43
C ALA A 503 -1.99 -46.59 7.89
N PRO A 504 -1.28 -45.70 7.19
CA PRO A 504 -1.18 -45.75 5.75
C PRO A 504 -0.28 -46.93 5.30
N GLU A 505 -0.68 -47.62 4.23
CA GLU A 505 0.07 -48.76 3.66
C GLU A 505 1.19 -48.26 2.75
N GLY A 506 2.43 -48.72 2.97
CA GLY A 506 3.57 -48.41 2.09
C GLY A 506 3.95 -46.93 2.01
N ALA A 507 3.56 -46.12 3.00
CA ALA A 507 3.77 -44.68 3.00
C ALA A 507 5.26 -44.32 3.01
N LYS A 508 5.64 -43.45 2.09
CA LYS A 508 6.93 -42.78 2.09
C LYS A 508 6.80 -41.52 2.95
N ASP A 509 7.76 -41.35 3.83
CA ASP A 509 7.74 -40.24 4.77
C ASP A 509 8.11 -38.93 4.04
N CYS A 510 9.03 -38.95 3.07
CA CYS A 510 9.44 -37.76 2.32
C CYS A 510 8.78 -37.68 0.93
N ALA A 511 8.29 -36.48 0.56
CA ALA A 511 7.69 -36.23 -0.76
C ALA A 511 8.78 -36.23 -1.85
N GLY A 512 9.06 -37.40 -2.45
CA GLY A 512 10.05 -37.54 -3.50
C GLY A 512 10.83 -38.86 -3.49
N GLU A 513 10.74 -39.64 -2.41
CA GLU A 513 11.10 -41.06 -2.47
C GLU A 513 10.07 -41.82 -3.28
#